data_AF-A0A067JVL5-F1
#
_entry.id   AF-A0A067JVL5-F1
#
_cell.length_a   1.000
_cell.length_b   1.000
_cell.length_c   1.000
_cell.angle_alpha   90.00
_cell.angle_beta   90.00
_cell.angle_gamma   90.00
#
_symmetry.space_group_name_H-M   'P 1'
#
loop_
_entity.id
_entity.type
_entity.pdbx_description
1 polymer ?
#
loop_
_entity_poly.entity_id
_entity_poly.type
_entity_poly.pdbx_seq_one_letter_code
_entity_poly.pdbx_strand_id
1 'polypeptide(L)'
;MSVNAVASSLSFVGSSFIVLCYILFKELRKFSFKLVFYLALSDMLCSFFSIVGDPSKGFFCIAQGYSTHFFCVASFLWTTTIAFTLHRTVVKHKTDVEDLEAMFHLYVWGTSLVMTVIRSIGNNHGHLGAWCWTETGRTRKAIHFITFYAPLWAAILYNGLMYFQVIRMLNNATRMAVGMSDRAYQFDARPDLKALNRWGYYPLILIGSWAFGTINRIHDFIAPGHKMLWLSVLDVGTAALMGLFNSIAYGLNSSVRRALYERLDLFWPDRLRRWFANGLRFRNQVHESELVSLRIQDQH
;
A
#
# COMPACT_ATOMS: atom_id res chain seq x y z
N MET A 1 9.64 15.53 -16.36
CA MET A 1 8.60 15.00 -15.45
C MET A 1 9.22 14.89 -14.06
N SER A 2 8.61 15.44 -13.02
CA SER A 2 9.14 15.30 -11.65
C SER A 2 8.99 13.85 -11.17
N VAL A 3 9.92 13.38 -10.32
CA VAL A 3 9.86 12.03 -9.72
C VAL A 3 8.51 11.79 -9.03
N ASN A 4 8.00 12.82 -8.34
CA ASN A 4 6.68 12.80 -7.72
C ASN A 4 5.56 12.52 -8.73
N ALA A 5 5.54 13.20 -9.88
CA ALA A 5 4.49 13.02 -10.87
C ALA A 5 4.46 11.59 -11.43
N VAL A 6 5.62 10.99 -11.70
CA VAL A 6 5.72 9.60 -12.17
C VAL A 6 5.25 8.63 -11.07
N ALA A 7 5.75 8.80 -9.85
CA ALA A 7 5.38 7.95 -8.71
C ALA A 7 3.88 8.03 -8.37
N SER A 8 3.33 9.25 -8.29
CA SER A 8 1.89 9.48 -8.06
C SER A 8 1.04 8.91 -9.19
N SER A 9 1.49 8.96 -10.44
CA SER A 9 0.75 8.36 -11.57
C SER A 9 0.67 6.84 -11.45
N LEU A 10 1.80 6.18 -11.13
CA LEU A 10 1.83 4.73 -10.89
C LEU A 10 0.96 4.33 -9.68
N SER A 11 1.02 5.11 -8.61
CA SER A 11 0.20 4.92 -7.42
C SER A 11 -1.29 5.10 -7.70
N PHE A 12 -1.66 6.11 -8.50
CA PHE A 12 -3.03 6.33 -8.94
C PHE A 12 -3.56 5.13 -9.75
N VAL A 13 -2.77 4.61 -10.70
CA VAL A 13 -3.16 3.42 -11.48
C VAL A 13 -3.31 2.19 -10.59
N GLY A 14 -2.34 1.94 -9.70
CA GLY A 14 -2.38 0.79 -8.78
C GLY A 14 -3.56 0.84 -7.81
N SER A 15 -3.81 1.98 -7.19
CA SER A 15 -4.95 2.17 -6.28
C SER A 15 -6.30 2.11 -7.00
N SER A 16 -6.40 2.68 -8.22
CA SER A 16 -7.59 2.55 -9.07
C SER A 16 -7.88 1.09 -9.42
N PHE A 17 -6.85 0.28 -9.69
CA PHE A 17 -7.02 -1.15 -9.94
C PHE A 17 -7.68 -1.86 -8.75
N ILE A 18 -7.25 -1.59 -7.52
CA ILE A 18 -7.88 -2.18 -6.31
C ILE A 18 -9.35 -1.75 -6.21
N VAL A 19 -9.62 -0.45 -6.36
CA VAL A 19 -10.98 0.13 -6.29
C VAL A 19 -11.89 -0.54 -7.32
N LEU A 20 -11.44 -0.66 -8.57
CA LEU A 20 -12.20 -1.31 -9.64
C LEU A 20 -12.43 -2.79 -9.35
N CYS A 21 -11.41 -3.53 -8.90
CA CYS A 21 -11.56 -4.94 -8.52
C CYS A 21 -12.63 -5.13 -7.44
N TYR A 22 -12.62 -4.30 -6.40
CA TYR A 22 -13.60 -4.39 -5.31
C TYR A 22 -15.04 -4.11 -5.79
N ILE A 23 -15.23 -3.13 -6.68
CA ILE A 23 -16.54 -2.78 -7.21
C ILE A 23 -17.07 -3.90 -8.12
N LEU A 24 -16.23 -4.41 -9.03
CA LEU A 24 -16.59 -5.38 -10.06
C LEU A 24 -16.79 -6.80 -9.49
N PHE A 25 -15.97 -7.24 -8.54
CA PHE A 25 -16.01 -8.61 -8.01
C PHE A 25 -16.79 -8.67 -6.69
N LYS A 26 -18.07 -9.05 -6.77
CA LYS A 26 -18.95 -9.21 -5.60
C LYS A 26 -18.39 -10.18 -4.55
N GLU A 27 -17.66 -11.20 -4.98
CA GLU A 27 -17.03 -12.21 -4.10
C GLU A 27 -15.94 -11.64 -3.18
N LEU A 28 -15.36 -10.50 -3.56
CA LEU A 28 -14.34 -9.80 -2.78
C LEU A 28 -14.96 -8.85 -1.74
N ARG A 29 -16.27 -8.72 -1.60
CA ARG A 29 -16.91 -7.78 -0.67
C ARG A 29 -16.95 -8.29 0.78
N LYS A 30 -15.84 -8.82 1.27
CA LYS A 30 -15.68 -9.20 2.69
C LYS A 30 -15.13 -8.02 3.49
N PHE A 31 -15.32 -8.02 4.80
CA PHE A 31 -14.90 -6.93 5.67
C PHE A 31 -13.44 -6.48 5.47
N SER A 32 -12.49 -7.42 5.43
CA SER A 32 -11.08 -7.06 5.26
C SER A 32 -10.77 -6.41 3.90
N PHE A 33 -11.45 -6.86 2.83
CA PHE A 33 -11.35 -6.26 1.50
C PHE A 33 -11.97 -4.85 1.48
N LYS A 34 -13.03 -4.63 2.26
CA LYS A 34 -13.67 -3.32 2.43
C LYS A 34 -12.72 -2.30 3.07
N LEU A 35 -11.94 -2.71 4.08
CA LEU A 35 -10.89 -1.85 4.65
C LEU A 35 -9.82 -1.49 3.61
N VAL A 36 -9.36 -2.47 2.82
CA VAL A 36 -8.38 -2.21 1.75
C VAL A 36 -8.96 -1.35 0.63
N PHE A 37 -10.25 -1.46 0.34
CA PHE A 37 -10.92 -0.56 -0.58
C PHE A 37 -10.86 0.89 -0.09
N TYR A 38 -11.12 1.16 1.19
CA TYR A 38 -11.04 2.54 1.72
C TYR A 38 -9.60 3.07 1.79
N LEU A 39 -8.62 2.20 2.10
CA LEU A 39 -7.21 2.52 1.96
C LEU A 39 -6.87 2.94 0.52
N ALA A 40 -7.23 2.10 -0.46
CA ALA A 40 -6.97 2.35 -1.88
C ALA A 40 -7.70 3.60 -2.39
N LEU A 41 -8.94 3.83 -1.95
CA LEU A 41 -9.68 5.05 -2.27
C LEU A 41 -8.96 6.30 -1.76
N SER A 42 -8.41 6.23 -0.55
CA SER A 42 -7.62 7.32 0.04
C SER A 42 -6.32 7.55 -0.74
N ASP A 43 -5.59 6.49 -1.10
CA ASP A 43 -4.37 6.58 -1.92
C ASP A 43 -4.64 7.14 -3.33
N MET A 44 -5.73 6.71 -3.96
CA MET A 44 -6.16 7.16 -5.27
C MET A 44 -6.44 8.67 -5.24
N LEU A 45 -7.19 9.14 -4.25
CA LEU A 45 -7.52 10.57 -4.11
C LEU A 45 -6.29 11.40 -3.70
N CYS A 46 -5.46 10.92 -2.77
CA CYS A 46 -4.17 11.55 -2.42
C CYS A 46 -3.29 11.72 -3.68
N SER A 47 -3.20 10.71 -4.53
CA SER A 47 -2.42 10.75 -5.78
C SER A 47 -3.07 11.66 -6.83
N PHE A 48 -4.39 11.60 -7.00
CA PHE A 48 -5.14 12.46 -7.93
C PHE A 48 -4.94 13.95 -7.62
N PHE A 49 -5.16 14.37 -6.37
CA PHE A 49 -4.93 15.76 -5.98
C PHE A 49 -3.46 16.14 -6.06
N SER A 50 -2.53 15.21 -5.84
CA SER A 50 -1.10 15.49 -6.04
C SER A 50 -0.73 15.77 -7.51
N ILE A 51 -1.48 15.24 -8.48
CA ILE A 51 -1.26 15.43 -9.92
C ILE A 51 -2.00 16.65 -10.47
N VAL A 52 -3.27 16.85 -10.10
CA VAL A 52 -4.20 17.79 -10.76
C VAL A 52 -3.99 19.27 -10.37
N GLY A 53 -3.06 19.55 -9.47
CA GLY A 53 -2.81 20.90 -8.98
C GLY A 53 -2.08 21.83 -9.93
N ASP A 54 -2.57 23.07 -10.04
CA ASP A 54 -1.91 24.16 -10.76
C ASP A 54 -1.40 25.23 -9.76
N PRO A 55 -0.07 25.40 -9.61
CA PRO A 55 0.51 26.43 -8.74
C PRO A 55 0.14 27.86 -9.12
N SER A 56 -0.29 28.10 -10.37
CA SER A 56 -0.64 29.44 -10.87
C SER A 56 -2.02 29.92 -10.44
N LYS A 57 -2.91 29.02 -9.99
CA LYS A 57 -4.27 29.35 -9.57
C LYS A 57 -4.44 29.16 -8.07
N GLY A 58 -4.51 30.27 -7.32
CA GLY A 58 -4.56 30.27 -5.85
C GLY A 58 -5.61 29.34 -5.24
N PHE A 59 -6.85 29.32 -5.76
CA PHE A 59 -7.91 28.44 -5.24
C PHE A 59 -7.62 26.95 -5.46
N PHE A 60 -7.22 26.57 -6.68
CA PHE A 60 -6.88 25.19 -7.01
C PHE A 60 -5.69 24.69 -6.19
N CYS A 61 -4.74 25.58 -5.93
CA CYS A 61 -3.56 25.31 -5.13
C CYS A 61 -3.91 25.04 -3.65
N ILE A 62 -4.80 25.84 -3.07
CA ILE A 62 -5.28 25.65 -1.69
C ILE A 62 -6.07 24.34 -1.57
N ALA A 63 -7.02 24.11 -2.49
CA ALA A 63 -7.83 22.89 -2.53
C ALA A 63 -6.94 21.66 -2.66
N GLN A 64 -5.97 21.70 -3.57
CA GLN A 64 -4.97 20.65 -3.75
C GLN A 64 -4.23 20.34 -2.43
N GLY A 65 -3.66 21.35 -1.78
CA GLY A 65 -2.87 21.16 -0.57
C GLY A 65 -3.65 20.53 0.58
N TYR A 66 -4.87 21.00 0.84
CA TYR A 66 -5.70 20.45 1.90
C TYR A 66 -6.28 19.08 1.56
N SER A 67 -6.74 18.87 0.32
CA SER A 67 -7.26 17.56 -0.10
C SER A 67 -6.18 16.50 -0.10
N THR A 68 -5.00 16.78 -0.67
CA THR A 68 -3.85 15.86 -0.60
C THR A 68 -3.53 15.53 0.86
N HIS A 69 -3.38 16.53 1.73
CA HIS A 69 -3.10 16.28 3.15
C HIS A 69 -4.16 15.39 3.81
N PHE A 70 -5.44 15.70 3.63
CA PHE A 70 -6.55 14.92 4.18
C PHE A 70 -6.50 13.45 3.76
N PHE A 71 -6.37 13.18 2.45
CA PHE A 71 -6.41 11.81 1.93
C PHE A 71 -5.13 11.02 2.25
N CYS A 72 -3.96 11.66 2.28
CA CYS A 72 -2.74 10.97 2.66
C CYS A 72 -2.73 10.65 4.17
N VAL A 73 -3.30 11.51 5.02
CA VAL A 73 -3.53 11.20 6.45
C VAL A 73 -4.51 10.03 6.60
N ALA A 74 -5.63 10.08 5.89
CA ALA A 74 -6.61 8.99 5.90
C ALA A 74 -5.98 7.66 5.49
N SER A 75 -5.09 7.65 4.49
CA SER A 75 -4.43 6.43 4.01
C SER A 75 -3.60 5.72 5.10
N PHE A 76 -2.69 6.42 5.79
CA PHE A 76 -1.92 5.75 6.84
C PHE A 76 -2.78 5.37 8.07
N LEU A 77 -3.89 6.07 8.32
CA LEU A 77 -4.87 5.70 9.37
C LEU A 77 -5.71 4.48 8.96
N TRP A 78 -6.08 4.32 7.69
CA TRP A 78 -6.68 3.07 7.22
C TRP A 78 -5.71 1.90 7.36
N THR A 79 -4.40 2.15 7.18
CA THR A 79 -3.39 1.13 7.40
C THR A 79 -3.27 0.74 8.88
N THR A 80 -3.34 1.70 9.83
CA THR A 80 -3.41 1.37 11.26
C THR A 80 -4.66 0.55 11.60
N THR A 81 -5.81 0.88 11.00
CA THR A 81 -7.03 0.08 11.15
C THR A 81 -6.83 -1.36 10.66
N ILE A 82 -6.20 -1.56 9.48
CA ILE A 82 -5.88 -2.90 8.96
C ILE A 82 -4.95 -3.66 9.92
N ALA A 83 -3.91 -2.99 10.47
CA ALA A 83 -3.01 -3.59 11.45
C ALA A 83 -3.74 -3.99 12.74
N PHE A 84 -4.63 -3.13 13.23
CA PHE A 84 -5.47 -3.42 14.40
C PHE A 84 -6.38 -4.62 14.15
N THR A 85 -7.07 -4.66 13.01
CA THR A 85 -7.92 -5.79 12.62
C THR A 85 -7.10 -7.07 12.52
N LEU A 86 -5.91 -7.02 11.92
CA LEU A 86 -5.00 -8.18 11.83
C LEU A 86 -4.59 -8.68 13.22
N HIS A 87 -4.13 -7.78 14.09
CA HIS A 87 -3.74 -8.15 15.46
C HIS A 87 -4.92 -8.75 16.23
N ARG A 88 -6.11 -8.14 16.14
CA ARG A 88 -7.30 -8.60 16.85
C ARG A 88 -7.79 -9.96 16.35
N THR A 89 -7.75 -10.19 15.05
CA THR A 89 -8.17 -11.47 14.44
C THR A 89 -7.15 -12.59 14.65
N VAL A 90 -5.85 -12.31 14.52
CA VAL A 90 -4.79 -13.33 14.58
C VAL A 90 -4.30 -13.59 16.00
N VAL A 91 -4.06 -12.54 16.80
CA VAL A 91 -3.47 -12.68 18.13
C VAL A 91 -4.53 -12.81 19.21
N LYS A 92 -5.65 -12.09 19.08
CA LYS A 92 -6.73 -12.12 20.06
C LYS A 92 -7.88 -13.07 19.68
N HIS A 93 -7.84 -13.66 18.49
CA HIS A 93 -8.89 -14.55 17.96
C HIS A 93 -10.31 -13.98 18.08
N LYS A 94 -10.43 -12.64 17.98
CA LYS A 94 -11.71 -11.93 18.09
C LYS A 94 -12.22 -11.57 16.69
N THR A 95 -13.46 -11.95 16.40
CA THR A 95 -14.11 -11.76 15.09
C THR A 95 -15.12 -10.61 15.06
N ASP A 96 -15.34 -9.91 16.18
CA ASP A 96 -16.22 -8.75 16.31
C ASP A 96 -15.58 -7.45 15.75
N VAL A 97 -14.81 -7.59 14.68
CA VAL A 97 -14.17 -6.45 13.99
C VAL A 97 -15.12 -5.75 13.04
N GLU A 98 -16.17 -6.43 12.58
CA GLU A 98 -17.17 -5.88 11.67
C GLU A 98 -18.05 -4.84 12.37
N ASP A 99 -18.39 -5.07 13.65
CA ASP A 99 -19.18 -4.13 14.47
C ASP A 99 -18.43 -2.81 14.75
N LEU A 100 -17.10 -2.81 14.63
CA LEU A 100 -16.26 -1.63 14.80
C LEU A 100 -16.14 -0.78 13.54
N GLU A 101 -16.77 -1.16 12.42
CA GLU A 101 -16.62 -0.45 11.15
C GLU A 101 -16.95 1.04 11.25
N ALA A 102 -18.06 1.39 11.89
CA ALA A 102 -18.46 2.79 12.09
C ALA A 102 -17.44 3.57 12.93
N MET A 103 -16.85 2.91 13.93
CA MET A 103 -15.79 3.50 14.75
C MET A 103 -14.52 3.73 13.94
N PHE A 104 -14.17 2.82 13.02
CA PHE A 104 -13.04 3.00 12.11
C PHE A 104 -13.26 4.17 11.16
N HIS A 105 -14.46 4.32 10.61
CA HIS A 105 -14.80 5.48 9.79
C HIS A 105 -14.70 6.80 10.56
N LEU A 106 -15.26 6.85 11.77
CA LEU A 106 -15.17 8.04 12.61
C LEU A 106 -13.72 8.37 12.97
N TYR A 107 -12.92 7.37 13.32
CA TYR A 107 -11.50 7.53 13.61
C TYR A 107 -10.73 8.06 12.40
N VAL A 108 -10.80 7.37 11.27
CA VAL A 108 -9.97 7.72 10.09
C VAL A 108 -10.40 9.06 9.50
N TRP A 109 -11.68 9.24 9.19
CA TRP A 109 -12.16 10.47 8.55
C TRP A 109 -12.18 11.64 9.52
N GLY A 110 -12.57 11.40 10.77
CA GLY A 110 -12.60 12.43 11.82
C GLY A 110 -11.20 12.94 12.15
N THR A 111 -10.22 12.06 12.40
CA THR A 111 -8.84 12.49 12.65
C THR A 111 -8.24 13.19 11.44
N SER A 112 -8.46 12.70 10.22
CA SER A 112 -7.98 13.36 9.00
C SER A 112 -8.55 14.77 8.81
N LEU A 113 -9.84 14.94 9.13
CA LEU A 113 -10.51 16.24 9.10
C LEU A 113 -9.92 17.19 10.14
N VAL A 114 -9.79 16.73 11.40
CA VAL A 114 -9.22 17.53 12.49
C VAL A 114 -7.80 17.99 12.15
N MET A 115 -6.93 17.09 11.68
CA MET A 115 -5.56 17.45 11.29
C MET A 115 -5.53 18.47 10.15
N THR A 116 -6.46 18.36 9.19
CA THR A 116 -6.55 19.29 8.06
C THR A 116 -7.09 20.66 8.49
N VAL A 117 -8.06 20.71 9.40
CA VAL A 117 -8.58 21.96 9.98
C VAL A 117 -7.51 22.69 10.79
N ILE A 118 -6.76 21.98 11.64
CA ILE A 118 -5.64 22.55 12.40
C ILE A 118 -4.61 23.15 11.43
N ARG A 119 -4.27 22.43 10.36
CA ARG A 119 -3.39 22.92 9.29
C ARG A 119 -3.95 24.16 8.60
N SER A 120 -5.26 24.26 8.43
CA SER A 120 -5.91 25.42 7.81
C SER A 120 -5.83 26.67 8.68
N ILE A 121 -6.07 26.55 10.00
CA ILE A 121 -6.03 27.67 10.94
C ILE A 121 -4.61 28.24 11.07
N GLY A 122 -3.61 27.35 11.03
CA GLY A 122 -2.21 27.74 11.15
C GLY A 122 -1.61 28.39 9.89
N ASN A 123 -2.36 28.48 8.79
CA ASN A 123 -1.87 29.03 7.52
C ASN A 123 -2.48 30.42 7.23
N ASN A 124 -1.74 31.49 7.51
CA ASN A 124 -2.12 32.83 7.01
C ASN A 124 -1.97 32.82 5.48
N HIS A 125 -3.06 33.12 4.77
CA HIS A 125 -3.25 32.99 3.32
C HIS A 125 -2.41 33.97 2.45
N GLY A 126 -1.35 34.58 3.01
CA GLY A 126 -0.66 35.71 2.41
C GLY A 126 0.45 35.38 1.40
N HIS A 127 1.04 34.19 1.41
CA HIS A 127 2.15 33.85 0.49
C HIS A 127 2.15 32.37 0.10
N LEU A 128 1.80 32.12 -1.16
CA LEU A 128 1.88 30.83 -1.84
C LEU A 128 3.31 30.65 -2.40
N GLY A 129 3.97 29.54 -2.07
CA GLY A 129 5.28 29.18 -2.62
C GLY A 129 5.18 28.60 -4.04
N ALA A 130 6.33 28.19 -4.61
CA ALA A 130 6.40 27.57 -5.94
C ALA A 130 5.61 26.24 -6.08
N TRP A 131 5.28 25.61 -4.95
CA TRP A 131 4.33 24.51 -4.85
C TRP A 131 3.30 24.81 -3.76
N CYS A 132 2.10 24.27 -3.89
CA CYS A 132 0.99 24.46 -2.95
C CYS A 132 1.25 23.95 -1.52
N TRP A 133 2.32 23.17 -1.36
CA TRP A 133 2.78 22.62 -0.09
C TRP A 133 4.11 23.23 0.40
N THR A 134 4.74 24.16 -0.35
CA THR A 134 6.02 24.74 0.09
C THR A 134 5.79 25.79 1.17
N GLU A 135 6.23 25.47 2.38
CA GLU A 135 5.99 26.31 3.55
C GLU A 135 7.16 27.26 3.83
N THR A 136 6.95 28.54 3.52
CA THR A 136 7.85 29.63 3.90
C THR A 136 7.52 30.10 5.31
N GLY A 137 8.25 29.59 6.31
CA GLY A 137 8.17 30.05 7.71
C GLY A 137 8.36 28.94 8.74
N ARG A 138 8.99 29.26 9.88
CA ARG A 138 9.27 28.31 10.98
C ARG A 138 7.97 27.77 11.60
N THR A 139 6.97 28.62 11.81
CA THR A 139 5.66 28.25 12.36
C THR A 139 4.90 27.30 11.44
N ARG A 140 4.90 27.55 10.13
CA ARG A 140 4.19 26.73 9.14
C ARG A 140 4.80 25.33 9.05
N LYS A 141 6.14 25.24 8.99
CA LYS A 141 6.90 23.98 9.08
C LYS A 141 6.57 23.17 10.35
N ALA A 142 6.44 23.86 11.50
CA ALA A 142 6.08 23.22 12.76
C ALA A 142 4.65 22.67 12.73
N ILE A 143 3.69 23.42 12.16
CA ILE A 143 2.29 22.95 12.00
C ILE A 143 2.26 21.72 11.11
N HIS A 144 2.92 21.71 9.96
CA HIS A 144 2.98 20.53 9.09
C HIS A 144 3.63 19.33 9.77
N PHE A 145 4.72 19.55 10.50
CA PHE A 145 5.35 18.50 11.28
C PHE A 145 4.36 17.88 12.29
N ILE A 146 3.61 18.72 13.01
CA ILE A 146 2.65 18.26 14.01
C ILE A 146 1.41 17.61 13.36
N THR A 147 0.87 18.14 12.27
CA THR A 147 -0.38 17.65 11.67
C THR A 147 -0.17 16.44 10.76
N PHE A 148 1.04 16.21 10.27
CA PHE A 148 1.36 15.13 9.34
C PHE A 148 2.35 14.12 9.91
N TYR A 149 3.56 14.57 10.28
CA TYR A 149 4.63 13.66 10.71
C TYR A 149 4.39 13.06 12.08
N ALA A 150 3.82 13.79 13.04
CA ALA A 150 3.53 13.23 14.37
C ALA A 150 2.46 12.10 14.31
N PRO A 151 1.29 12.28 13.64
CA PRO A 151 0.35 11.19 13.40
C PRO A 151 0.96 10.03 12.60
N LEU A 152 1.77 10.33 11.58
CA LEU A 152 2.45 9.33 10.77
C LEU A 152 3.40 8.47 11.61
N TRP A 153 4.25 9.08 12.44
CA TRP A 153 5.19 8.33 13.28
C TRP A 153 4.48 7.53 14.37
N ALA A 154 3.40 8.07 14.95
CA ALA A 154 2.54 7.31 15.85
C ALA A 154 1.93 6.09 15.13
N ALA A 155 1.46 6.28 13.88
CA ALA A 155 0.95 5.21 13.04
C ALA A 155 2.03 4.16 12.72
N ILE A 156 3.24 4.56 12.31
CA ILE A 156 4.37 3.66 12.02
C ILE A 156 4.75 2.85 13.26
N LEU A 157 4.89 3.50 14.42
CA LEU A 157 5.20 2.83 15.68
C LEU A 157 4.10 1.82 16.04
N TYR A 158 2.84 2.23 15.98
CA TYR A 158 1.70 1.36 16.28
C TYR A 158 1.63 0.15 15.33
N ASN A 159 1.76 0.37 14.02
CA ASN A 159 1.80 -0.69 13.00
C ASN A 159 2.95 -1.66 13.28
N GLY A 160 4.14 -1.16 13.59
CA GLY A 160 5.30 -1.97 13.95
C GLY A 160 5.05 -2.84 15.18
N LEU A 161 4.46 -2.28 16.24
CA LEU A 161 4.13 -3.03 17.46
C LEU A 161 3.08 -4.11 17.21
N MET A 162 2.00 -3.79 16.49
CA MET A 162 0.95 -4.75 16.17
C MET A 162 1.49 -5.88 15.29
N TYR A 163 2.28 -5.53 14.26
CA TYR A 163 2.91 -6.51 13.38
C TYR A 163 3.90 -7.41 14.13
N PHE A 164 4.74 -6.84 15.00
CA PHE A 164 5.65 -7.61 15.84
C PHE A 164 4.90 -8.59 16.74
N GLN A 165 3.78 -8.19 17.36
CA GLN A 165 2.97 -9.08 18.19
C GLN A 165 2.37 -10.24 17.38
N VAL A 166 1.91 -9.98 16.15
CA VAL A 166 1.44 -11.02 15.23
C VAL A 166 2.55 -12.01 14.91
N ILE A 167 3.73 -11.53 14.50
CA ILE A 167 4.87 -12.40 14.18
C ILE A 167 5.34 -13.20 15.41
N ARG A 168 5.36 -12.57 16.59
CA ARG A 168 5.73 -13.26 17.84
C ARG A 168 4.75 -14.38 18.17
N MET A 169 3.44 -14.12 18.08
CA MET A 169 2.42 -15.14 18.31
C MET A 169 2.58 -16.31 17.33
N LEU A 170 2.77 -16.02 16.05
CA LEU A 170 2.93 -17.04 15.00
C LEU A 170 4.20 -17.87 15.18
N ASN A 171 5.32 -17.23 15.52
CA ASN A 171 6.57 -17.92 15.77
C ASN A 171 6.47 -18.80 17.03
N ASN A 172 5.79 -18.32 18.07
CA ASN A 172 5.53 -19.11 19.27
C ASN A 172 4.63 -20.32 18.97
N ALA A 173 3.54 -20.13 18.23
CA ALA A 173 2.66 -21.21 17.82
C ALA A 173 3.41 -22.26 16.97
N THR A 174 4.23 -21.80 16.02
CA THR A 174 5.06 -22.67 15.17
C THR A 174 6.08 -23.45 16.01
N ARG A 175 6.74 -22.80 16.98
CA ARG A 175 7.69 -23.46 17.89
C ARG A 175 7.02 -24.52 18.75
N MET A 176 5.83 -24.25 19.29
CA MET A 176 5.05 -25.25 20.04
C MET A 176 4.66 -26.44 19.14
N ALA A 177 4.29 -26.18 17.88
CA ALA A 177 3.95 -27.21 16.92
C ALA A 177 5.15 -28.10 16.53
N VAL A 178 6.36 -27.53 16.41
CA VAL A 178 7.58 -28.30 16.08
C VAL A 178 8.06 -29.15 17.26
N GLY A 179 7.84 -28.71 18.51
CA GLY A 179 8.17 -29.48 19.71
C GLY A 179 7.27 -30.69 19.98
N MET A 180 6.08 -30.74 19.36
CA MET A 180 5.09 -31.82 19.51
C MET A 180 4.99 -32.69 18.25
N SER A 181 6.12 -33.10 17.67
CA SER A 181 6.17 -33.81 16.38
C SER A 181 5.35 -35.10 16.37
N ASP A 182 4.11 -35.00 15.92
CA ASP A 182 3.41 -36.05 15.19
C ASP A 182 2.63 -35.42 14.03
N ARG A 183 2.70 -36.06 12.86
CA ARG A 183 2.36 -35.53 11.51
C ARG A 183 0.94 -34.92 11.34
N ALA A 184 0.08 -34.98 12.35
CA ALA A 184 -1.31 -34.53 12.29
C ALA A 184 -1.48 -33.00 12.41
N TYR A 185 -0.62 -32.27 13.13
CA TYR A 185 -0.83 -30.82 13.38
C TYR A 185 -0.22 -29.88 12.31
N GLN A 186 0.55 -30.41 11.36
CA GLN A 186 1.11 -29.61 10.25
C GLN A 186 0.01 -29.00 9.35
N PHE A 187 -1.23 -29.49 9.46
CA PHE A 187 -2.40 -28.92 8.80
C PHE A 187 -2.95 -27.66 9.49
N ASP A 188 -2.75 -27.50 10.81
CA ASP A 188 -3.32 -26.42 11.64
C ASP A 188 -2.43 -25.15 11.74
N ALA A 189 -1.12 -25.22 11.51
CA ALA A 189 -0.29 -24.01 11.37
C ALA A 189 -0.52 -23.27 10.03
N ARG A 190 -1.11 -23.95 9.05
CA ARG A 190 -1.43 -23.44 7.71
C ARG A 190 -2.52 -22.35 7.68
N PRO A 191 -3.62 -22.43 8.46
CA PRO A 191 -4.61 -21.34 8.55
C PRO A 191 -4.05 -20.05 9.15
N ASP A 192 -3.13 -20.12 10.11
CA ASP A 192 -2.52 -18.96 10.77
C ASP A 192 -1.55 -18.21 9.84
N LEU A 193 -0.71 -18.92 9.09
CA LEU A 193 0.14 -18.31 8.06
C LEU A 193 -0.69 -17.76 6.88
N LYS A 194 -1.83 -18.41 6.58
CA LYS A 194 -2.81 -17.87 5.62
C LYS A 194 -3.45 -16.57 6.11
N ALA A 195 -3.48 -16.27 7.41
CA ALA A 195 -4.03 -15.01 7.91
C ALA A 195 -3.10 -13.83 7.59
N LEU A 196 -1.78 -14.00 7.74
CA LEU A 196 -0.78 -13.04 7.24
C LEU A 196 -0.88 -12.82 5.73
N ASN A 197 -1.04 -13.89 4.97
CA ASN A 197 -1.07 -13.82 3.51
C ASN A 197 -2.33 -13.14 2.95
N ARG A 198 -3.31 -12.80 3.80
CA ARG A 198 -4.50 -12.06 3.36
C ARG A 198 -4.23 -10.55 3.35
N TRP A 199 -3.57 -9.99 4.38
CA TRP A 199 -3.46 -8.52 4.60
C TRP A 199 -2.24 -8.08 5.44
N GLY A 200 -1.34 -8.97 5.80
CA GLY A 200 -0.19 -8.67 6.66
C GLY A 200 0.84 -7.72 6.04
N TYR A 201 0.81 -7.57 4.71
CA TYR A 201 1.75 -6.74 3.97
C TYR A 201 1.46 -5.22 4.11
N TYR A 202 0.22 -4.80 4.33
CA TYR A 202 -0.15 -3.37 4.37
C TYR A 202 0.58 -2.58 5.47
N PRO A 203 0.67 -3.07 6.73
CA PRO A 203 1.48 -2.41 7.76
C PRO A 203 2.96 -2.29 7.39
N LEU A 204 3.53 -3.31 6.73
CA LEU A 204 4.93 -3.28 6.28
C LEU A 204 5.14 -2.27 5.14
N ILE A 205 4.17 -2.15 4.23
CA ILE A 205 4.23 -1.18 3.13
C ILE A 205 4.27 0.23 3.69
N LEU A 206 3.48 0.55 4.72
CA LEU A 206 3.54 1.86 5.38
C LEU A 206 4.94 2.12 5.94
N ILE A 207 5.49 1.18 6.72
CA ILE A 207 6.82 1.33 7.33
C ILE A 207 7.89 1.51 6.25
N GLY A 208 7.88 0.69 5.21
CA GLY A 208 8.85 0.75 4.11
C GLY A 208 8.75 2.03 3.28
N SER A 209 7.53 2.46 2.95
CA SER A 209 7.28 3.64 2.11
C SER A 209 7.73 4.94 2.79
N TRP A 210 7.60 5.01 4.12
CA TRP A 210 7.92 6.19 4.93
C TRP A 210 9.27 6.12 5.66
N ALA A 211 10.02 5.02 5.51
CA ALA A 211 11.34 4.87 6.12
C ALA A 211 12.30 5.99 5.66
N PHE A 212 12.42 6.19 4.34
CA PHE A 212 13.27 7.23 3.79
C PHE A 212 12.82 8.64 4.18
N GLY A 213 11.52 8.90 4.23
CA GLY A 213 11.00 10.20 4.70
C GLY A 213 11.26 10.47 6.17
N THR A 214 11.23 9.42 7.00
CA THR A 214 11.59 9.52 8.43
C THR A 214 13.08 9.83 8.58
N ILE A 215 13.95 9.13 7.85
CA ILE A 215 15.40 9.40 7.84
C ILE A 215 15.69 10.81 7.34
N ASN A 216 15.06 11.23 6.24
CA ASN A 216 15.20 12.56 5.67
C ASN A 216 14.82 13.66 6.68
N ARG A 217 13.72 13.46 7.41
CA ARG A 217 13.26 14.43 8.41
C ARG A 217 14.15 14.48 9.66
N ILE A 218 14.69 13.35 10.11
CA ILE A 218 15.66 13.29 11.21
C ILE A 218 16.97 13.97 10.79
N HIS A 219 17.44 13.71 9.58
CA HIS A 219 18.63 14.35 9.02
C HIS A 219 18.48 15.87 8.95
N ASP A 220 17.35 16.36 8.43
CA ASP A 220 17.01 17.79 8.38
C ASP A 220 16.99 18.45 9.76
N PHE A 221 16.65 17.69 10.82
CA PHE A 221 16.63 18.18 12.20
C PHE A 221 18.04 18.25 12.81
N ILE A 222 18.90 17.28 12.52
CA ILE A 222 20.26 17.19 13.07
C ILE A 222 21.25 18.12 12.35
N ALA A 223 21.16 18.19 11.01
CA ALA A 223 22.08 18.95 10.17
C ALA A 223 21.33 20.00 9.32
N PRO A 224 20.78 21.07 9.94
CA PRO A 224 20.05 22.09 9.23
C PRO A 224 20.97 22.85 8.26
N GLY A 225 20.92 22.52 6.97
CA GLY A 225 21.70 23.19 5.91
C GLY A 225 22.42 22.26 4.94
N HIS A 226 22.47 20.95 5.20
CA HIS A 226 23.01 19.96 4.25
C HIS A 226 21.88 19.10 3.70
N LYS A 227 21.29 19.49 2.57
CA LYS A 227 20.24 18.71 1.93
C LYS A 227 20.85 17.64 1.03
N MET A 228 20.66 16.38 1.39
CA MET A 228 21.01 15.27 0.51
C MET A 228 19.92 15.08 -0.54
N LEU A 229 20.21 15.47 -1.78
CA LEU A 229 19.25 15.39 -2.89
C LEU A 229 18.71 13.97 -3.11
N TRP A 230 19.57 12.96 -3.03
CA TRP A 230 19.17 11.54 -3.17
C TRP A 230 18.17 11.09 -2.11
N LEU A 231 18.37 11.52 -0.85
CA LEU A 231 17.48 11.15 0.25
C LEU A 231 16.10 11.79 0.09
N SER A 232 16.04 13.03 -0.39
CA SER A 232 14.78 13.72 -0.72
C SER A 232 14.07 13.10 -1.93
N VAL A 233 14.81 12.65 -2.95
CA VAL A 233 14.23 11.94 -4.11
C VAL A 233 13.64 10.60 -3.67
N LEU A 234 14.35 9.85 -2.82
CA LEU A 234 13.88 8.57 -2.29
C LEU A 234 12.66 8.75 -1.39
N ASP A 235 12.68 9.72 -0.47
CA ASP A 235 11.53 10.09 0.38
C ASP A 235 10.26 10.33 -0.46
N VAL A 236 10.34 11.28 -1.39
CA VAL A 236 9.20 11.63 -2.26
C VAL A 236 8.79 10.46 -3.13
N GLY A 237 9.74 9.71 -3.69
CA GLY A 237 9.48 8.56 -4.55
C GLY A 237 8.78 7.42 -3.81
N THR A 238 9.34 6.95 -2.69
CA THR A 238 8.80 5.79 -1.96
C THR A 238 7.47 6.10 -1.28
N ALA A 239 7.31 7.31 -0.74
CA ALA A 239 6.04 7.74 -0.17
C ALA A 239 4.96 7.84 -1.26
N ALA A 240 5.27 8.41 -2.43
CA ALA A 240 4.32 8.54 -3.51
C ALA A 240 3.96 7.20 -4.18
N LEU A 241 4.79 6.16 -4.06
CA LEU A 241 4.53 4.81 -4.59
C LEU A 241 3.67 3.92 -3.67
N MET A 242 3.24 4.42 -2.51
CA MET A 242 2.54 3.61 -1.52
C MET A 242 1.29 2.90 -2.08
N GLY A 243 0.48 3.58 -2.91
CA GLY A 243 -0.69 2.98 -3.55
C GLY A 243 -0.33 1.89 -4.57
N LEU A 244 0.81 1.99 -5.24
CA LEU A 244 1.33 0.93 -6.11
C LEU A 244 1.70 -0.30 -5.28
N PHE A 245 2.44 -0.13 -4.20
CA PHE A 245 2.81 -1.24 -3.31
C PHE A 245 1.58 -1.92 -2.71
N ASN A 246 0.57 -1.14 -2.31
CA ASN A 246 -0.72 -1.66 -1.86
C ASN A 246 -1.42 -2.50 -2.93
N SER A 247 -1.32 -2.11 -4.21
CA SER A 247 -1.92 -2.85 -5.33
C SER A 247 -1.20 -4.16 -5.64
N ILE A 248 0.13 -4.18 -5.52
CA ILE A 248 0.94 -5.40 -5.66
C ILE A 248 0.56 -6.39 -4.55
N ALA A 249 0.50 -5.93 -3.30
CA ALA A 249 0.07 -6.75 -2.17
C ALA A 249 -1.36 -7.29 -2.34
N TYR A 250 -2.27 -6.46 -2.86
CA TYR A 250 -3.63 -6.87 -3.16
C TYR A 250 -3.69 -7.95 -4.25
N GLY A 251 -2.95 -7.79 -5.35
CA GLY A 251 -2.91 -8.75 -6.45
C GLY A 251 -2.26 -10.09 -6.09
N LEU A 252 -1.33 -10.09 -5.12
CA LEU A 252 -0.73 -11.32 -4.59
C LEU A 252 -1.70 -12.13 -3.70
N ASN A 253 -2.80 -11.53 -3.24
CA ASN A 253 -3.81 -12.24 -2.46
C ASN A 253 -4.46 -13.34 -3.32
N SER A 254 -4.42 -14.57 -2.82
CA SER A 254 -4.92 -15.75 -3.55
C SER A 254 -6.41 -15.68 -3.89
N SER A 255 -7.22 -14.99 -3.08
CA SER A 255 -8.66 -14.81 -3.33
C SER A 255 -8.89 -13.85 -4.50
N VAL A 256 -8.11 -12.77 -4.57
CA VAL A 256 -8.14 -11.80 -5.68
C VAL A 256 -7.67 -12.45 -6.96
N ARG A 257 -6.52 -13.12 -6.90
CA ARG A 257 -5.93 -13.80 -8.05
C ARG A 257 -6.88 -14.84 -8.62
N ARG A 258 -7.57 -15.60 -7.76
CA ARG A 258 -8.59 -16.58 -8.22
C ARG A 258 -9.77 -15.89 -8.89
N ALA A 259 -10.35 -14.86 -8.28
CA ALA A 259 -11.47 -14.11 -8.87
C ALA A 259 -11.08 -13.46 -10.21
N LEU A 260 -9.85 -12.94 -10.32
CA LEU A 260 -9.29 -12.43 -11.56
C LEU A 260 -9.12 -13.53 -12.60
N TYR A 261 -8.54 -14.67 -12.25
CA TYR A 261 -8.35 -15.78 -13.20
C TYR A 261 -9.69 -16.33 -13.71
N GLU A 262 -10.67 -16.57 -12.85
CA GLU A 262 -11.98 -17.08 -13.27
C GLU A 262 -12.68 -16.12 -14.24
N ARG A 263 -12.53 -14.81 -14.02
CA ARG A 263 -13.12 -13.78 -14.88
C ARG A 263 -12.30 -13.53 -16.14
N LEU A 264 -10.97 -13.58 -16.06
CA LEU A 264 -10.10 -13.53 -17.23
C LEU A 264 -10.32 -14.75 -18.11
N ASP A 265 -10.47 -15.96 -17.57
CA ASP A 265 -10.81 -17.16 -18.35
C ASP A 265 -12.19 -17.04 -19.04
N LEU A 266 -13.15 -16.33 -18.44
CA LEU A 266 -14.44 -15.99 -19.07
C LEU A 266 -14.32 -14.95 -20.19
N PHE A 267 -13.43 -13.97 -20.05
CA PHE A 267 -13.20 -12.91 -21.04
C PHE A 267 -12.15 -13.29 -22.11
N TRP A 268 -11.31 -14.28 -21.84
CA TRP A 268 -10.25 -14.78 -22.72
C TRP A 268 -10.83 -15.92 -23.58
N PRO A 269 -11.21 -15.68 -24.83
CA PRO A 269 -11.79 -16.73 -25.65
C PRO A 269 -10.74 -17.83 -25.90
N ASP A 270 -11.19 -19.08 -25.94
CA ASP A 270 -10.40 -20.30 -26.24
C ASP A 270 -9.51 -20.22 -27.49
N ARG A 271 -9.70 -19.21 -28.34
CA ARG A 271 -8.88 -18.94 -29.53
C ARG A 271 -7.46 -18.45 -29.18
N LEU A 272 -7.30 -17.61 -28.16
CA LEU A 272 -5.97 -17.11 -27.76
C LEU A 272 -5.20 -18.12 -26.92
N ARG A 273 -5.88 -18.95 -26.12
CA ARG A 273 -5.26 -20.08 -25.42
C ARG A 273 -4.68 -21.10 -26.41
N ARG A 274 -5.39 -21.38 -27.51
CA ARG A 274 -4.85 -22.18 -28.63
C ARG A 274 -3.66 -21.51 -29.31
N TRP A 275 -3.68 -20.18 -29.46
CA TRP A 275 -2.57 -19.44 -30.07
C TRP A 275 -1.30 -19.46 -29.19
N PHE A 276 -1.42 -19.22 -27.89
CA PHE A 276 -0.31 -19.30 -26.93
C PHE A 276 0.20 -20.74 -26.74
N ALA A 277 -0.71 -21.72 -26.66
CA ALA A 277 -0.33 -23.13 -26.56
C ALA A 277 0.36 -23.65 -27.84
N ASN A 278 -0.09 -23.20 -29.02
CA ASN A 278 0.58 -23.54 -30.28
C ASN A 278 1.93 -22.83 -30.43
N GLY A 279 2.10 -21.62 -29.92
CA GLY A 279 3.40 -20.93 -29.89
C GLY A 279 4.43 -21.64 -29.00
N LEU A 280 4.00 -22.17 -27.85
CA LEU A 280 4.83 -23.01 -26.97
C LEU A 280 5.13 -24.39 -27.58
N ARG A 281 4.15 -25.01 -28.27
CA ARG A 281 4.34 -26.30 -28.94
C ARG A 281 5.26 -26.20 -30.15
N PHE A 282 5.20 -25.09 -30.91
CA PHE A 282 6.11 -24.79 -32.01
C PHE A 282 7.55 -24.58 -31.51
N ARG A 283 7.73 -23.86 -30.40
CA ARG A 283 9.05 -23.66 -29.78
C ARG A 283 9.65 -24.95 -29.22
N ASN A 284 8.83 -25.85 -28.67
CA ASN A 284 9.31 -27.17 -28.24
C ASN A 284 9.65 -28.09 -29.42
N GLN A 285 8.88 -28.07 -30.51
CA GLN A 285 9.18 -28.85 -31.71
C GLN A 285 10.47 -28.38 -32.43
N VAL A 286 10.71 -27.08 -32.48
CA VAL A 286 11.96 -26.53 -33.05
C VAL A 286 13.15 -26.92 -32.17
N HIS A 287 13.01 -26.87 -30.84
CA HIS A 287 14.10 -27.24 -29.93
C HIS A 287 14.40 -28.75 -29.94
N GLU A 288 13.39 -29.59 -30.09
CA GLU A 288 13.54 -31.05 -30.23
C GLU A 288 14.20 -31.42 -31.57
N SER A 289 13.89 -30.68 -32.64
CA SER A 289 14.49 -30.88 -33.97
C SER A 289 15.96 -30.45 -34.02
N GLU A 290 16.33 -29.34 -33.36
CA GLU A 290 17.73 -28.91 -33.22
C GLU A 290 18.55 -29.90 -32.37
N LEU A 291 17.99 -30.45 -31.29
CA LEU A 291 18.68 -31.43 -30.45
C LEU A 291 18.93 -32.76 -31.18
N VAL A 292 17.99 -33.19 -32.03
CA VAL A 292 18.14 -34.41 -32.85
C VAL A 292 19.18 -34.21 -33.96
N SER A 293 19.23 -33.02 -34.59
CA SER A 293 20.26 -32.71 -35.59
C SER A 293 21.67 -32.66 -34.99
N LEU A 294 21.82 -32.10 -33.78
CA LEU A 294 23.12 -32.08 -33.07
C LEU A 294 23.57 -33.48 -32.66
N ARG A 295 22.65 -34.35 -32.22
CA ARG A 295 22.97 -35.73 -31.84
C ARG A 295 23.39 -36.60 -33.04
N ILE A 296 22.91 -36.30 -34.25
CA ILE A 296 23.31 -37.02 -35.48
C ILE A 296 24.71 -36.57 -35.95
N GLN A 297 25.11 -35.32 -35.68
CA GLN A 297 26.43 -34.81 -36.06
C GLN A 297 27.56 -35.29 -35.13
N ASP A 298 27.26 -35.66 -33.88
CA ASP A 298 28.21 -36.28 -32.95
C ASP A 298 28.41 -37.81 -33.17
N GLN A 299 27.67 -38.43 -34.09
CA GLN A 299 27.76 -39.87 -34.38
C GLN A 299 28.43 -40.21 -35.71
N HIS A 300 29.07 -39.25 -36.38
CA HIS A 300 29.83 -39.46 -37.61
C HIS A 300 31.28 -38.95 -37.53
#